data_AF-A0AAN5R681-F1
#
_entry.id   AF-A0AAN5R681-F1
#
_cell.length_a   1.000
_cell.length_b   1.000
_cell.length_c   1.000
_cell.angle_alpha   90.00
_cell.angle_beta   90.00
_cell.angle_gamma   90.00
#
_symmetry.space_group_name_H-M   'P 1'
#
loop_
_entity.id
_entity.type
_entity.pdbx_description
1 polymer ?
#
loop_
_entity_poly.entity_id
_entity_poly.type
_entity_poly.pdbx_seq_one_letter_code
_entity_poly.pdbx_strand_id
1 'polypeptide(L)'
;MDALKLWSLIRKGSQKVIKVLPRTSMAILLCASVSLYAVPLTIPQIPLIIASPIHPQVLILIGNSQSMDGNLSGAIMTGSGSLSSSLSSLYNSSSPVNYTVPAGFTPPVQGPDANGLAPYTVIQGGNKVDNSPSRLNVAKAGVKAIIENYMPTTDFALGTYSTSNVSSYNTWVYYMSPPGSNFVFTNTPVAGNRYVINPCYNYSSASSTVSSNCSSIGNLYGTTLVSSSQYLQIGGSSDDPTINDVLYAGSGFPGVFVSYNGPSPATPYPPNFSLSNYNNGNVLLSYSSTRPSIGSFATGPTNAGFVPFSQQVMYVQRGFGYYSNQSFNTGNIRVNMTTAGINPTTTSVTNAINAFLPHLRPETNSTATTEIKAAAVQSPLAGLLTRSRNFMKTVGTTSGNCPQKQYIILISDGLPTQDLQARYWPPLGSAAANGYGVTATFNADGSLSSTNSRALSDAINEITALKNDGVLTFVIGMGAGVDPAVNPEAAATLKAMAVAGGTENYYPATSPEALVNSLN
;
A
#
# COMPACT_ATOMS: atom_id res chain seq x y z
N MET A 1 26.95 1.79 -51.93
CA MET A 1 27.31 0.85 -50.85
C MET A 1 26.02 0.13 -50.43
N ASP A 2 25.40 -0.70 -51.27
CA ASP A 2 25.86 -1.91 -52.03
C ASP A 2 25.87 -3.16 -51.13
N ALA A 3 25.46 -4.36 -51.55
CA ALA A 3 24.63 -4.83 -52.69
C ALA A 3 24.19 -6.28 -52.34
N LEU A 4 22.95 -6.73 -52.56
CA LEU A 4 22.36 -7.20 -53.83
C LEU A 4 23.13 -8.36 -54.55
N LYS A 5 22.70 -9.60 -54.27
CA LYS A 5 22.78 -10.86 -55.08
C LYS A 5 22.13 -11.98 -54.24
N LEU A 6 21.19 -12.84 -54.66
CA LEU A 6 20.77 -13.39 -55.96
C LEU A 6 21.77 -14.38 -56.58
N TRP A 7 21.40 -15.67 -56.63
CA TRP A 7 21.77 -16.61 -57.69
C TRP A 7 20.75 -17.75 -57.80
N SER A 8 20.65 -18.36 -58.97
CA SER A 8 19.74 -19.47 -59.31
C SER A 8 20.46 -20.43 -60.26
N LEU A 9 19.92 -21.64 -60.49
CA LEU A 9 20.20 -22.40 -61.73
C LEU A 9 19.23 -23.58 -61.95
N ILE A 10 18.94 -23.85 -63.21
CA ILE A 10 18.10 -24.95 -63.71
C ILE A 10 18.89 -25.72 -64.77
N ARG A 11 18.89 -27.07 -64.72
CA ARG A 11 19.28 -27.97 -65.84
C ARG A 11 18.81 -29.42 -65.58
N LYS A 12 18.75 -30.35 -66.55
CA LYS A 12 17.96 -30.46 -67.80
C LYS A 12 18.21 -31.86 -68.42
N GLY A 13 17.16 -32.65 -68.76
CA GLY A 13 17.27 -33.97 -69.43
C GLY A 13 17.78 -35.12 -68.52
N SER A 14 17.77 -36.41 -68.90
CA SER A 14 17.28 -37.15 -70.10
C SER A 14 17.48 -38.68 -69.84
N GLN A 15 16.90 -39.69 -70.51
CA GLN A 15 15.94 -39.84 -71.63
C GLN A 15 15.36 -41.31 -71.63
N LYS A 16 14.76 -41.78 -72.74
CA LYS A 16 14.19 -43.14 -73.04
C LYS A 16 12.81 -43.42 -72.38
N VAL A 17 11.70 -43.76 -73.05
CA VAL A 17 11.34 -44.40 -74.35
C VAL A 17 11.29 -45.93 -74.33
N ILE A 18 10.06 -46.48 -74.50
CA ILE A 18 9.70 -47.64 -75.33
C ILE A 18 8.21 -47.49 -75.75
N LYS A 19 7.82 -48.05 -76.90
CA LYS A 19 6.45 -48.00 -77.46
C LYS A 19 5.70 -49.31 -77.18
N VAL A 20 4.36 -49.28 -77.19
CA VAL A 20 3.47 -50.11 -78.05
C VAL A 20 2.07 -49.44 -78.09
N LEU A 21 1.38 -49.55 -79.24
CA LEU A 21 -0.06 -49.28 -79.44
C LEU A 21 -0.58 -50.46 -80.32
N PRO A 22 -1.85 -50.92 -80.21
CA PRO A 22 -2.90 -50.34 -81.08
C PRO A 22 -4.39 -50.49 -80.64
N ARG A 23 -5.25 -49.55 -81.10
CA ARG A 23 -6.69 -49.71 -81.46
C ARG A 23 -7.68 -50.21 -80.34
N THR A 24 -9.00 -50.02 -80.39
CA THR A 24 -9.96 -49.72 -81.48
C THR A 24 -11.20 -48.95 -80.95
N SER A 25 -12.02 -48.37 -81.85
CA SER A 25 -13.48 -48.09 -81.79
C SER A 25 -14.16 -47.68 -80.45
N MET A 26 -14.73 -46.49 -80.27
CA MET A 26 -15.88 -45.84 -80.96
C MET A 26 -17.27 -46.19 -80.38
N ALA A 27 -17.85 -45.26 -79.61
CA ALA A 27 -19.30 -45.03 -79.47
C ALA A 27 -19.54 -43.63 -78.85
N ILE A 28 -20.56 -42.90 -79.32
CA ILE A 28 -21.08 -41.69 -78.67
C ILE A 28 -22.47 -42.02 -78.12
N LEU A 29 -22.75 -41.68 -76.87
CA LEU A 29 -24.09 -41.79 -76.28
C LEU A 29 -24.43 -40.48 -75.56
N LEU A 30 -25.58 -39.89 -75.90
CA LEU A 30 -26.15 -38.79 -75.13
C LEU A 30 -26.87 -39.35 -73.91
N CYS A 31 -26.47 -38.93 -72.71
CA CYS A 31 -27.26 -39.11 -71.49
C CYS A 31 -27.70 -37.74 -70.97
N ALA A 32 -29.01 -37.50 -70.95
CA ALA A 32 -29.58 -36.31 -70.33
C ALA A 32 -29.55 -36.45 -68.80
N SER A 33 -28.65 -35.73 -68.14
CA SER A 33 -28.53 -35.72 -66.68
C SER A 33 -29.65 -34.90 -66.05
N VAL A 34 -30.67 -35.56 -65.50
CA VAL A 34 -31.68 -34.90 -64.66
C VAL A 34 -31.02 -34.46 -63.34
N SER A 35 -30.75 -33.15 -63.22
CA SER A 35 -30.12 -32.60 -62.03
C SER A 35 -31.12 -32.46 -60.89
N LEU A 36 -31.07 -33.40 -59.94
CA LEU A 36 -31.78 -33.29 -58.67
C LEU A 36 -31.20 -32.15 -57.83
N TYR A 37 -31.86 -30.99 -57.88
CA TYR A 37 -31.59 -29.89 -56.94
C TYR A 37 -32.02 -30.30 -55.53
N ALA A 38 -31.08 -30.84 -54.75
CA ALA A 38 -31.21 -30.86 -53.30
C ALA A 38 -31.28 -29.40 -52.82
N VAL A 39 -32.43 -28.99 -52.28
CA VAL A 39 -32.57 -27.67 -51.65
C VAL A 39 -31.61 -27.64 -50.46
N PRO A 40 -30.63 -26.71 -50.41
CA PRO A 40 -29.72 -26.63 -49.28
C PRO A 40 -30.53 -26.27 -48.04
N LEU A 41 -30.61 -27.18 -47.07
CA LEU A 41 -31.29 -26.93 -45.81
C LEU A 41 -30.46 -25.89 -45.03
N THR A 42 -30.85 -24.63 -45.11
CA THR A 42 -30.21 -23.53 -44.38
C THR A 42 -30.56 -23.63 -42.90
N ILE A 43 -29.91 -24.56 -42.20
CA ILE A 43 -29.87 -24.60 -40.74
C ILE A 43 -29.33 -23.23 -40.29
N PRO A 44 -30.08 -22.43 -39.51
CA PRO A 44 -29.58 -21.15 -39.04
C PRO A 44 -28.32 -21.36 -38.22
N GLN A 45 -27.20 -20.73 -38.63
CA GLN A 45 -25.93 -20.71 -37.88
C GLN A 45 -26.01 -19.81 -36.63
N ILE A 46 -27.19 -19.73 -36.01
CA ILE A 46 -27.42 -19.10 -34.72
C ILE A 46 -27.03 -20.15 -33.67
N PRO A 47 -26.16 -19.84 -32.70
CA PRO A 47 -25.85 -20.77 -31.61
C PRO A 47 -27.12 -21.19 -30.88
N LEU A 48 -27.46 -22.49 -30.94
CA LEU A 48 -28.64 -23.07 -30.27
C LEU A 48 -28.60 -22.92 -28.74
N ILE A 49 -27.43 -22.59 -28.20
CA ILE A 49 -27.26 -22.03 -26.85
C ILE A 49 -26.37 -20.80 -27.00
N ILE A 50 -26.91 -19.61 -26.74
CA ILE A 50 -26.07 -18.47 -26.36
C ILE A 50 -25.64 -18.71 -24.93
N ALA A 51 -24.39 -19.14 -24.73
CA ALA A 51 -23.79 -19.23 -23.41
C ALA A 51 -23.61 -17.81 -22.86
N SER A 52 -24.57 -17.35 -22.06
CA SER A 52 -24.52 -16.05 -21.38
C SER A 52 -23.32 -16.03 -20.43
N PRO A 53 -22.29 -15.18 -20.63
CA PRO A 53 -21.11 -15.16 -19.79
C PRO A 53 -21.45 -14.91 -18.32
N ILE A 54 -20.85 -15.72 -17.43
CA ILE A 54 -20.97 -15.62 -15.98
C ILE A 54 -19.64 -15.06 -15.48
N HIS A 55 -19.56 -13.76 -15.21
CA HIS A 55 -18.37 -13.15 -14.66
C HIS A 55 -18.24 -13.50 -13.16
N PRO A 56 -17.04 -13.72 -12.61
CA PRO A 56 -16.85 -13.66 -11.17
C PRO A 56 -17.11 -12.24 -10.64
N GLN A 57 -17.49 -12.16 -9.36
CA GLN A 57 -17.75 -10.92 -8.63
C GLN A 57 -16.64 -10.72 -7.59
N VAL A 58 -15.87 -9.64 -7.71
CA VAL A 58 -14.66 -9.40 -6.91
C VAL A 58 -14.77 -8.09 -6.13
N LEU A 59 -14.82 -8.18 -4.81
CA LEU A 59 -14.71 -7.01 -3.92
C LEU A 59 -13.25 -6.80 -3.52
N ILE A 60 -12.66 -5.73 -4.04
CA ILE A 60 -11.31 -5.28 -3.67
C ILE A 60 -11.42 -4.45 -2.39
N LEU A 61 -10.68 -4.82 -1.35
CA LEU A 61 -10.62 -4.13 -0.07
C LEU A 61 -9.22 -3.54 0.13
N ILE A 62 -9.14 -2.22 0.32
CA ILE A 62 -7.89 -1.53 0.62
C ILE A 62 -7.94 -1.06 2.08
N GLY A 63 -7.09 -1.64 2.93
CA GLY A 63 -6.78 -1.04 4.22
C GLY A 63 -6.12 0.32 3.99
N ASN A 64 -6.70 1.39 4.52
CA ASN A 64 -6.26 2.78 4.31
C ASN A 64 -5.89 3.47 5.64
N SER A 65 -5.13 2.74 6.47
CA SER A 65 -4.50 3.23 7.69
C SER A 65 -3.28 4.11 7.41
N GLN A 66 -2.87 4.90 8.40
CA GLN A 66 -1.67 5.75 8.35
C GLN A 66 -0.39 4.96 8.02
N SER A 67 -0.30 3.68 8.42
CA SER A 67 0.78 2.75 8.03
C SER A 67 0.92 2.53 6.51
N MET A 68 -0.06 2.95 5.71
CA MET A 68 -0.03 2.89 4.24
C MET A 68 0.51 4.18 3.57
N ASP A 69 0.75 5.26 4.33
CA ASP A 69 1.63 6.37 3.93
C ASP A 69 3.10 5.92 3.87
N GLY A 70 3.45 4.85 4.59
CA GLY A 70 4.78 4.25 4.58
C GLY A 70 5.15 3.79 3.18
N ASN A 71 6.39 4.03 2.74
CA ASN A 71 6.94 3.33 1.58
C ASN A 71 7.09 1.83 1.87
N LEU A 72 7.55 1.04 0.89
CA LEU A 72 7.74 -0.40 1.09
C LEU A 72 8.69 -0.74 2.27
N SER A 73 9.70 0.10 2.55
CA SER A 73 10.61 -0.07 3.71
C SER A 73 10.10 0.49 5.05
N GLY A 74 8.98 1.22 5.08
CA GLY A 74 8.36 1.76 6.31
C GLY A 74 8.65 3.20 6.68
N ALA A 75 9.35 3.96 5.85
CA ALA A 75 9.44 5.41 6.01
C ALA A 75 8.16 6.07 5.45
N ILE A 76 7.40 6.75 6.32
CA ILE A 76 6.27 7.60 5.89
C ILE A 76 6.84 8.87 5.26
N MET A 77 6.64 9.02 3.94
CA MET A 77 7.25 10.09 3.13
C MET A 77 6.24 10.96 2.38
N THR A 78 4.94 10.76 2.59
CA THR A 78 3.85 11.60 2.05
C THR A 78 4.14 13.08 2.32
N GLY A 79 4.10 13.90 1.27
CA GLY A 79 4.38 15.33 1.38
C GLY A 79 5.86 15.74 1.57
N SER A 80 6.82 14.81 1.52
CA SER A 80 8.25 15.14 1.57
C SER A 80 8.65 16.06 0.41
N GLY A 81 9.60 16.97 0.64
CA GLY A 81 9.99 18.00 -0.33
C GLY A 81 9.02 19.17 -0.48
N SER A 82 7.91 19.21 0.28
CA SER A 82 6.84 20.21 0.11
C SER A 82 6.69 21.23 1.26
N LEU A 83 7.66 21.30 2.18
CA LEU A 83 7.63 22.22 3.32
C LEU A 83 7.55 23.70 2.88
N SER A 84 7.21 24.60 3.80
CA SER A 84 7.24 26.04 3.55
C SER A 84 8.66 26.52 3.23
N SER A 85 8.78 27.65 2.51
CA SER A 85 10.09 28.28 2.20
C SER A 85 10.90 28.64 3.44
N SER A 86 10.25 28.87 4.59
CA SER A 86 10.87 29.07 5.90
C SER A 86 11.51 27.81 6.51
N LEU A 87 11.22 26.63 5.94
CA LEU A 87 11.66 25.30 6.39
C LEU A 87 12.47 24.51 5.35
N SER A 88 12.79 25.11 4.20
CA SER A 88 13.45 24.42 3.07
C SER A 88 14.83 23.82 3.40
N SER A 89 15.53 24.28 4.44
CA SER A 89 16.79 23.66 4.87
C SER A 89 16.62 22.23 5.43
N LEU A 90 15.40 21.84 5.84
CA LEU A 90 15.08 20.47 6.23
C LEU A 90 15.02 19.49 5.04
N TYR A 91 15.07 19.98 3.80
CA TYR A 91 15.17 19.14 2.60
C TYR A 91 16.48 18.34 2.54
N ASN A 92 17.52 18.77 3.26
CA ASN A 92 18.79 18.05 3.36
C ASN A 92 18.82 17.00 4.49
N SER A 93 17.71 16.80 5.22
CA SER A 93 17.64 15.87 6.36
C SER A 93 16.33 15.08 6.42
N SER A 94 15.25 15.66 6.93
CA SER A 94 13.98 14.96 7.20
C SER A 94 13.01 14.92 6.02
N SER A 95 13.14 15.84 5.05
CA SER A 95 12.17 16.11 3.98
C SER A 95 12.81 16.12 2.57
N PRO A 96 13.58 15.08 2.17
CA PRO A 96 14.21 15.03 0.85
C PRO A 96 13.20 15.33 -0.28
N VAL A 97 13.63 16.12 -1.26
CA VAL A 97 12.78 16.53 -2.39
C VAL A 97 12.53 15.35 -3.34
N ASN A 98 13.58 14.58 -3.62
CA ASN A 98 13.57 13.50 -4.60
C ASN A 98 13.94 12.14 -3.97
N TYR A 99 13.54 11.06 -4.63
CA TYR A 99 13.95 9.69 -4.34
C TYR A 99 14.40 8.99 -5.62
N THR A 100 15.29 8.00 -5.49
CA THR A 100 15.62 7.06 -6.56
C THR A 100 14.43 6.15 -6.81
N VAL A 101 13.87 6.18 -8.02
CA VAL A 101 12.68 5.40 -8.37
C VAL A 101 12.99 3.90 -8.25
N PRO A 102 12.28 3.13 -7.41
CA PRO A 102 12.47 1.68 -7.34
C PRO A 102 12.12 1.03 -8.68
N ALA A 103 12.89 0.03 -9.11
CA ALA A 103 12.41 -0.85 -10.17
C ALA A 103 11.15 -1.60 -9.69
N GLY A 104 10.08 -1.72 -10.46
CA GLY A 104 9.65 -0.98 -11.66
C GLY A 104 8.50 0.00 -11.38
N PHE A 105 8.55 0.67 -10.22
CA PHE A 105 7.58 1.69 -9.83
C PHE A 105 7.48 2.78 -10.90
N THR A 106 6.26 3.07 -11.34
CA THR A 106 5.99 4.25 -12.19
C THR A 106 5.39 5.34 -11.29
N PRO A 107 6.10 6.47 -11.07
CA PRO A 107 5.58 7.57 -10.27
C PRO A 107 4.25 8.11 -10.85
N PRO A 108 3.20 8.29 -10.03
CA PRO A 108 1.83 8.47 -10.53
C PRO A 108 1.51 9.87 -11.06
N VAL A 109 2.44 10.84 -10.99
CA VAL A 109 2.27 12.22 -11.47
C VAL A 109 3.44 12.70 -12.32
N GLN A 110 4.67 12.47 -11.87
CA GLN A 110 5.89 12.90 -12.55
C GLN A 110 6.96 11.79 -12.46
N GLY A 111 7.29 11.20 -13.61
CA GLY A 111 8.33 10.17 -13.74
C GLY A 111 9.75 10.67 -13.42
N PRO A 112 10.73 9.75 -13.40
CA PRO A 112 12.11 10.08 -13.08
C PRO A 112 12.77 11.04 -14.09
N ASP A 113 13.77 11.76 -13.61
CA ASP A 113 14.72 12.52 -14.42
C ASP A 113 15.78 11.61 -15.07
N ALA A 114 16.76 12.21 -15.75
CA ALA A 114 17.86 11.50 -16.39
C ALA A 114 18.81 10.75 -15.41
N ASN A 115 18.68 10.98 -14.10
CA ASN A 115 19.44 10.31 -13.05
C ASN A 115 18.63 9.19 -12.34
N GLY A 116 17.38 8.94 -12.76
CA GLY A 116 16.48 8.00 -12.10
C GLY A 116 15.77 8.58 -10.87
N LEU A 117 15.80 9.90 -10.66
CA LEU A 117 15.24 10.58 -9.49
C LEU A 117 13.86 11.17 -9.81
N ALA A 118 12.87 10.89 -8.98
CA ALA A 118 11.54 11.52 -9.05
C ALA A 118 11.24 12.32 -7.77
N PRO A 119 10.46 13.41 -7.83
CA PRO A 119 10.07 14.16 -6.64
C PRO A 119 9.08 13.37 -5.79
N TYR A 120 9.23 13.42 -4.45
CA TYR A 120 8.26 12.83 -3.51
C TYR A 120 6.87 13.48 -3.63
N THR A 121 6.82 14.79 -3.85
CA THR A 121 5.58 15.57 -3.96
C THR A 121 5.58 16.40 -5.24
N VAL A 122 4.49 16.37 -6.00
CA VAL A 122 4.28 17.22 -7.18
C VAL A 122 3.15 18.21 -6.89
N ILE A 123 3.25 19.45 -7.39
CA ILE A 123 2.16 20.42 -7.32
C ILE A 123 1.30 20.30 -8.59
N GLN A 124 0.05 19.88 -8.46
CA GLN A 124 -0.91 19.73 -9.56
C GLN A 124 -2.23 20.41 -9.18
N GLY A 125 -2.69 21.36 -10.00
CA GLY A 125 -3.97 22.06 -9.79
C GLY A 125 -4.03 22.85 -8.48
N GLY A 126 -2.89 23.34 -7.98
CA GLY A 126 -2.77 24.01 -6.68
C GLY A 126 -2.65 23.08 -5.47
N ASN A 127 -2.95 21.79 -5.61
CA ASN A 127 -2.74 20.79 -4.57
C ASN A 127 -1.31 20.23 -4.63
N LYS A 128 -0.79 19.86 -3.47
CA LYS A 128 0.33 18.92 -3.34
C LYS A 128 -0.20 17.51 -3.57
N VAL A 129 0.53 16.69 -4.31
CA VAL A 129 0.14 15.32 -4.65
C VAL A 129 1.31 14.37 -4.37
N ASP A 130 1.05 13.29 -3.65
CA ASP A 130 2.00 12.23 -3.37
C ASP A 130 2.41 11.51 -4.67
N ASN A 131 3.67 11.67 -5.04
CA ASN A 131 4.28 11.04 -6.21
C ASN A 131 5.29 9.95 -5.79
N SER A 132 5.27 9.55 -4.51
CA SER A 132 6.21 8.57 -3.93
C SER A 132 5.71 7.12 -4.05
N PRO A 133 6.59 6.12 -3.85
CA PRO A 133 6.23 4.71 -3.70
C PRO A 133 5.67 4.41 -2.31
N SER A 134 4.73 5.23 -1.83
CA SER A 134 3.89 4.93 -0.67
C SER A 134 3.11 3.64 -0.94
N ARG A 135 2.89 2.83 0.10
CA ARG A 135 2.10 1.58 -0.01
C ARG A 135 0.74 1.86 -0.64
N LEU A 136 0.07 2.96 -0.25
CA LEU A 136 -1.21 3.32 -0.83
C LEU A 136 -1.14 3.63 -2.34
N ASN A 137 -0.09 4.31 -2.84
CA ASN A 137 0.10 4.52 -4.28
C ASN A 137 0.37 3.21 -5.03
N VAL A 138 1.21 2.34 -4.47
CA VAL A 138 1.49 1.01 -5.06
C VAL A 138 0.21 0.17 -5.13
N ALA A 139 -0.58 0.12 -4.05
CA ALA A 139 -1.89 -0.55 -4.01
C ALA A 139 -2.85 -0.03 -5.09
N LYS A 140 -3.01 1.30 -5.19
CA LYS A 140 -3.86 1.95 -6.20
C LYS A 140 -3.43 1.61 -7.63
N ALA A 141 -2.13 1.58 -7.91
CA ALA A 141 -1.58 1.24 -9.23
C ALA A 141 -1.89 -0.21 -9.63
N GLY A 142 -1.69 -1.18 -8.73
CA GLY A 142 -2.04 -2.58 -8.96
C GLY A 142 -3.55 -2.77 -9.18
N VAL A 143 -4.38 -2.19 -8.32
CA VAL A 143 -5.85 -2.24 -8.45
C VAL A 143 -6.33 -1.61 -9.77
N LYS A 144 -5.73 -0.49 -10.19
CA LYS A 144 -6.01 0.13 -11.49
C LYS A 144 -5.70 -0.82 -12.65
N ALA A 145 -4.50 -1.42 -12.67
CA ALA A 145 -4.09 -2.32 -13.75
C ALA A 145 -5.03 -3.53 -13.91
N ILE A 146 -5.52 -4.07 -12.80
CA ILE A 146 -6.44 -5.22 -12.77
C ILE A 146 -7.84 -4.87 -13.23
N ILE A 147 -8.35 -3.71 -12.82
CA ILE A 147 -9.62 -3.19 -13.33
C ILE A 147 -9.50 -2.92 -14.84
N GLU A 148 -8.39 -2.38 -15.32
CA GLU A 148 -8.17 -2.15 -16.76
C GLU A 148 -8.02 -3.45 -17.57
N ASN A 149 -7.41 -4.50 -17.00
CA ASN A 149 -7.20 -5.79 -17.67
C ASN A 149 -8.45 -6.69 -17.66
N TYR A 150 -9.13 -6.79 -16.52
CA TYR A 150 -10.14 -7.84 -16.26
C TYR A 150 -11.61 -7.35 -16.22
N MET A 151 -11.89 -6.05 -16.24
CA MET A 151 -13.28 -5.52 -16.30
C MET A 151 -14.13 -6.06 -17.48
N PRO A 152 -13.59 -6.47 -18.64
CA PRO A 152 -14.39 -7.17 -19.67
C PRO A 152 -14.91 -8.54 -19.23
N THR A 153 -14.34 -9.18 -18.21
CA THR A 153 -14.63 -10.57 -17.83
C THR A 153 -14.89 -10.76 -16.34
N THR A 154 -14.94 -9.69 -15.56
CA THR A 154 -15.05 -9.73 -14.09
C THR A 154 -15.78 -8.47 -13.61
N ASP A 155 -16.76 -8.66 -12.74
CA ASP A 155 -17.52 -7.58 -12.14
C ASP A 155 -16.81 -7.18 -10.82
N PHE A 156 -16.58 -5.89 -10.59
CA PHE A 156 -15.75 -5.40 -9.49
C PHE A 156 -16.50 -4.49 -8.51
N ALA A 157 -16.09 -4.50 -7.24
CA ALA A 157 -16.45 -3.52 -6.22
C ALA A 157 -15.19 -3.05 -5.46
N LEU A 158 -15.24 -1.90 -4.80
CA LEU A 158 -14.12 -1.31 -4.06
C LEU A 158 -14.55 -0.85 -2.67
N GLY A 159 -13.84 -1.31 -1.63
CA GLY A 159 -14.08 -0.95 -0.23
C GLY A 159 -12.83 -0.46 0.52
N THR A 160 -13.05 0.38 1.53
CA THR A 160 -12.02 0.93 2.44
C THR A 160 -12.54 0.97 3.88
N TYR A 161 -11.72 1.34 4.86
CA TYR A 161 -12.24 1.69 6.18
C TYR A 161 -13.28 2.82 6.08
N SER A 162 -14.24 2.83 7.00
CA SER A 162 -15.15 3.94 7.20
C SER A 162 -14.43 5.02 8.02
N THR A 163 -14.20 6.19 7.42
CA THR A 163 -13.44 7.31 8.01
C THR A 163 -14.27 8.58 8.00
N SER A 164 -14.26 9.32 9.11
CA SER A 164 -15.01 10.56 9.30
C SER A 164 -14.12 11.69 9.83
N ASN A 165 -14.50 12.96 9.58
CA ASN A 165 -13.75 14.16 9.97
C ASN A 165 -12.29 14.19 9.47
N VAL A 166 -12.04 13.57 8.31
CA VAL A 166 -10.72 13.48 7.66
C VAL A 166 -10.11 14.88 7.53
N SER A 167 -8.96 15.08 8.17
CA SER A 167 -8.27 16.36 8.24
C SER A 167 -6.78 16.19 7.94
N SER A 168 -6.16 17.16 7.27
CA SER A 168 -4.73 17.12 6.95
C SER A 168 -3.90 17.70 8.09
N TYR A 169 -2.82 17.02 8.43
CA TYR A 169 -1.85 17.41 9.46
C TYR A 169 -0.45 17.48 8.86
N ASN A 170 0.43 18.24 9.50
CA ASN A 170 1.86 18.16 9.22
C ASN A 170 2.42 16.89 9.88
N THR A 171 3.46 16.30 9.30
CA THR A 171 4.15 15.13 9.85
C THR A 171 5.58 15.47 10.26
N TRP A 172 6.04 14.91 11.39
CA TRP A 172 7.42 14.96 11.85
C TRP A 172 7.98 13.54 11.98
N VAL A 173 9.15 13.29 11.40
CA VAL A 173 9.99 12.15 11.81
C VAL A 173 10.46 12.40 13.22
N TYR A 174 10.59 11.35 14.03
CA TYR A 174 11.30 11.45 15.30
C TYR A 174 12.55 10.57 15.34
N TYR A 175 13.56 11.10 16.00
CA TYR A 175 14.79 10.43 16.36
C TYR A 175 14.86 10.31 17.87
N MET A 176 15.30 9.16 18.37
CA MET A 176 15.51 8.89 19.79
C MET A 176 16.99 8.98 20.13
N SER A 177 17.34 9.54 21.28
CA SER A 177 18.73 9.63 21.74
C SER A 177 19.32 8.24 21.99
N PRO A 178 20.66 8.07 21.94
CA PRO A 178 21.28 6.79 22.23
C PRO A 178 20.98 6.31 23.66
N PRO A 179 20.89 4.99 23.93
CA PRO A 179 20.54 4.47 25.24
C PRO A 179 21.44 4.98 26.37
N GLY A 180 20.83 5.59 27.40
CA GLY A 180 21.56 6.15 28.54
C GLY A 180 22.30 7.46 28.27
N SER A 181 22.10 8.12 27.12
CA SER A 181 22.71 9.41 26.82
C SER A 181 21.77 10.42 26.16
N ASN A 182 22.17 11.69 26.26
CA ASN A 182 21.70 12.76 25.38
C ASN A 182 22.14 12.53 23.92
N PHE A 183 21.60 13.31 22.99
CA PHE A 183 22.08 13.34 21.61
C PHE A 183 23.57 13.72 21.51
N VAL A 184 24.30 13.03 20.62
CA VAL A 184 25.70 13.29 20.31
C VAL A 184 25.81 13.83 18.89
N PHE A 185 26.52 14.94 18.71
CA PHE A 185 26.77 15.59 17.42
C PHE A 185 28.23 15.34 17.01
N THR A 186 28.49 14.97 15.75
CA THR A 186 29.84 14.68 15.26
C THR A 186 30.03 14.97 13.77
N ASN A 187 31.29 15.13 13.34
CA ASN A 187 31.72 15.05 11.94
C ASN A 187 32.37 13.70 11.59
N THR A 188 32.60 12.84 12.59
CA THR A 188 33.25 11.53 12.43
C THR A 188 32.31 10.46 13.01
N PRO A 189 31.49 9.81 12.17
CA PRO A 189 30.71 8.65 12.57
C PRO A 189 31.61 7.51 13.08
N VAL A 190 31.22 6.87 14.18
CA VAL A 190 31.93 5.71 14.74
C VAL A 190 31.25 4.43 14.27
N ALA A 191 32.02 3.46 13.77
CA ALA A 191 31.49 2.17 13.32
C ALA A 191 30.73 1.45 14.45
N GLY A 192 29.57 0.86 14.12
CA GLY A 192 28.66 0.22 15.08
C GLY A 192 27.65 1.18 15.73
N ASN A 193 27.89 2.49 15.74
CA ASN A 193 26.88 3.48 16.11
C ASN A 193 26.03 3.89 14.91
N ARG A 194 24.78 4.31 15.17
CA ARG A 194 23.84 4.79 14.15
C ARG A 194 23.78 6.32 14.12
N TYR A 195 23.72 6.88 12.91
CA TYR A 195 23.69 8.32 12.67
C TYR A 195 22.63 8.69 11.64
N VAL A 196 22.16 9.94 11.69
CA VAL A 196 21.40 10.62 10.64
C VAL A 196 22.07 11.96 10.31
N ILE A 197 21.69 12.58 9.19
CA ILE A 197 22.13 13.95 8.88
C ILE A 197 21.55 14.89 9.95
N ASN A 198 22.41 15.71 10.56
CA ASN A 198 21.99 16.69 11.56
C ASN A 198 21.06 17.74 10.91
N PRO A 199 19.78 17.86 11.34
CA PRO A 199 18.83 18.83 10.76
C PRO A 199 19.19 20.29 11.05
N CYS A 200 20.17 20.53 11.92
CA CYS A 200 20.71 21.82 12.28
C CYS A 200 22.15 22.06 11.76
N TYR A 201 22.66 21.23 10.84
CA TYR A 201 23.97 21.48 10.22
C TYR A 201 23.97 22.81 9.45
N ASN A 202 24.98 23.64 9.71
CA ASN A 202 25.11 25.02 9.23
C ASN A 202 23.83 25.87 9.39
N TYR A 203 23.13 25.77 10.53
CA TYR A 203 21.88 26.51 10.73
C TYR A 203 22.02 28.04 10.65
N SER A 204 23.24 28.56 10.77
CA SER A 204 23.62 29.96 10.51
C SER A 204 23.31 30.45 9.09
N SER A 205 23.20 29.53 8.11
CA SER A 205 22.81 29.83 6.73
C SER A 205 21.49 29.17 6.32
N ALA A 206 20.73 28.62 7.28
CA ALA A 206 19.47 27.96 7.03
C ALA A 206 18.29 28.93 6.87
N SER A 207 17.18 28.42 6.34
CA SER A 207 15.91 29.13 6.23
C SER A 207 15.44 29.64 7.61
N SER A 208 14.81 30.82 7.65
CA SER A 208 14.66 31.63 8.87
C SER A 208 14.06 30.90 10.09
N THR A 209 13.02 30.08 9.89
CA THR A 209 12.43 29.29 10.99
C THR A 209 13.39 28.20 11.47
N VAL A 210 14.07 27.49 10.57
CA VAL A 210 15.08 26.46 10.93
C VAL A 210 16.24 27.10 11.68
N SER A 211 16.77 28.23 11.20
CA SER A 211 17.86 28.96 11.87
C SER A 211 17.48 29.37 13.30
N SER A 212 16.26 29.89 13.49
CA SER A 212 15.72 30.22 14.83
C SER A 212 15.52 28.98 15.71
N ASN A 213 14.94 27.91 15.15
CA ASN A 213 14.70 26.66 15.88
C ASN A 213 16.02 26.02 16.35
N CYS A 214 16.98 25.88 15.44
CA CYS A 214 18.30 25.35 15.70
C CYS A 214 19.16 26.24 16.59
N SER A 215 18.97 27.56 16.58
CA SER A 215 19.59 28.45 17.58
C SER A 215 19.14 28.09 19.00
N SER A 216 17.85 27.77 19.19
CA SER A 216 17.33 27.34 20.50
C SER A 216 17.87 25.97 20.91
N ILE A 217 18.06 25.06 19.95
CA ILE A 217 18.70 23.74 20.17
C ILE A 217 20.20 23.90 20.47
N GLY A 218 20.88 24.86 19.85
CA GLY A 218 22.26 25.25 20.15
C GLY A 218 22.46 25.68 21.61
N ASN A 219 21.43 26.24 22.26
CA ASN A 219 21.47 26.57 23.70
C ASN A 219 21.35 25.34 24.63
N LEU A 220 21.13 24.13 24.10
CA LEU A 220 21.08 22.87 24.86
C LEU A 220 22.37 22.03 24.72
N TYR A 221 23.07 22.15 23.59
CA TYR A 221 24.25 21.32 23.26
C TYR A 221 25.54 22.12 22.92
N GLY A 222 25.45 23.45 22.82
CA GLY A 222 26.51 24.32 22.29
C GLY A 222 26.27 24.67 20.83
N THR A 223 26.13 25.97 20.54
CA THR A 223 25.80 26.52 19.22
C THR A 223 26.80 26.10 18.14
N THR A 224 28.09 26.22 18.42
CA THR A 224 29.17 25.79 17.51
C THR A 224 29.13 24.29 17.24
N LEU A 225 28.88 23.45 18.25
CA LEU A 225 28.83 21.99 18.09
C LEU A 225 27.65 21.59 17.19
N VAL A 226 26.46 22.15 17.44
CA VAL A 226 25.25 21.88 16.64
C VAL A 226 25.38 22.39 15.21
N SER A 227 25.95 23.58 14.97
CA SER A 227 26.08 24.12 13.61
C SER A 227 27.19 23.43 12.80
N SER A 228 28.31 23.06 13.42
CA SER A 228 29.48 22.52 12.70
C SER A 228 29.47 21.01 12.47
N SER A 229 28.59 20.25 13.13
CA SER A 229 28.54 18.78 13.02
C SER A 229 27.59 18.31 11.92
N GLN A 230 28.07 17.52 10.96
CA GLN A 230 27.26 16.94 9.88
C GLN A 230 26.28 15.86 10.36
N TYR A 231 26.62 15.13 11.44
CA TYR A 231 25.90 13.95 11.88
C TYR A 231 25.34 14.07 13.30
N LEU A 232 24.15 13.51 13.49
CA LEU A 232 23.48 13.31 14.76
C LEU A 232 23.44 11.81 15.08
N GLN A 233 24.01 11.40 16.22
CA GLN A 233 23.94 10.02 16.69
C GLN A 233 22.56 9.72 17.29
N ILE A 234 21.97 8.59 16.93
CA ILE A 234 20.62 8.18 17.37
C ILE A 234 20.62 6.75 17.91
N GLY A 235 19.70 6.48 18.85
CA GLY A 235 19.39 5.12 19.30
C GLY A 235 18.36 4.42 18.42
N GLY A 236 17.44 5.18 17.82
CA GLY A 236 16.37 4.69 16.95
C GLY A 236 15.65 5.82 16.22
N SER A 237 14.78 5.48 15.27
CA SER A 237 14.02 6.44 14.46
C SER A 237 12.60 5.93 14.18
N SER A 238 11.67 6.85 13.95
CA SER A 238 10.31 6.49 13.51
C SER A 238 10.28 5.84 12.11
N ASP A 239 11.36 5.99 11.33
CA ASP A 239 11.58 5.30 10.05
C ASP A 239 11.99 3.81 10.18
N ASP A 240 12.21 3.31 11.39
CA ASP A 240 12.61 1.91 11.59
C ASP A 240 11.47 0.94 11.25
N PRO A 241 11.70 -0.18 10.52
CA PRO A 241 10.64 -1.12 10.15
C PRO A 241 9.85 -1.70 11.33
N THR A 242 10.45 -1.75 12.53
CA THR A 242 9.83 -2.20 13.79
C THR A 242 9.05 -1.11 14.54
N ILE A 243 9.07 0.13 14.02
CA ILE A 243 8.39 1.32 14.54
C ILE A 243 7.42 1.89 13.49
N ASN A 244 7.87 2.19 12.26
CA ASN A 244 7.05 2.53 11.08
C ASN A 244 6.00 3.63 11.38
N ASP A 245 6.45 4.81 11.82
CA ASP A 245 5.60 5.82 12.44
C ASP A 245 6.02 7.26 12.11
N VAL A 246 5.13 8.25 12.36
CA VAL A 246 5.45 9.69 12.42
C VAL A 246 4.54 10.39 13.42
N LEU A 247 5.04 11.49 13.99
CA LEU A 247 4.18 12.42 14.74
C LEU A 247 3.30 13.20 13.74
N TYR A 248 1.99 12.92 13.73
CA TYR A 248 0.97 13.77 13.09
C TYR A 248 0.62 14.91 14.06
N ALA A 249 0.83 16.17 13.67
CA ALA A 249 0.51 17.32 14.52
C ALA A 249 0.03 18.56 13.74
N GLY A 250 -0.67 19.45 14.45
CA GLY A 250 -1.31 20.64 13.89
C GLY A 250 -0.33 21.79 13.58
N SER A 251 -0.88 22.96 13.29
CA SER A 251 -0.12 24.21 13.25
C SER A 251 0.36 24.63 14.65
N GLY A 252 1.52 25.30 14.72
CA GLY A 252 2.07 25.87 15.96
C GLY A 252 3.31 25.16 16.51
N PHE A 253 3.60 23.94 16.06
CA PHE A 253 4.83 23.23 16.41
C PHE A 253 6.04 23.76 15.60
N PRO A 254 7.25 23.82 16.18
CA PRO A 254 8.47 24.16 15.46
C PRO A 254 8.79 23.18 14.33
N GLY A 255 9.46 23.63 13.27
CA GLY A 255 9.92 22.77 12.19
C GLY A 255 11.00 21.76 12.63
N VAL A 256 11.76 22.10 13.68
CA VAL A 256 12.59 21.15 14.42
C VAL A 256 12.56 21.49 15.91
N PHE A 257 12.36 20.48 16.76
CA PHE A 257 12.41 20.63 18.22
C PHE A 257 12.88 19.36 18.92
N VAL A 258 13.44 19.51 20.12
CA VAL A 258 13.80 18.41 21.02
C VAL A 258 12.93 18.46 22.27
N SER A 259 12.35 17.31 22.66
CA SER A 259 11.77 17.09 23.98
C SER A 259 12.79 16.42 24.91
N TYR A 260 12.86 16.87 26.16
CA TYR A 260 13.83 16.41 27.17
C TYR A 260 13.30 16.66 28.58
N ASN A 261 14.08 16.31 29.61
CA ASN A 261 13.62 16.25 31.01
C ASN A 261 12.41 15.29 31.14
N GLY A 262 12.64 14.05 30.72
CA GLY A 262 11.71 12.94 30.63
C GLY A 262 12.46 11.67 30.16
N PRO A 263 11.76 10.60 29.75
CA PRO A 263 10.31 10.50 29.68
C PRO A 263 9.70 10.25 31.07
N SER A 264 8.48 10.71 31.26
CA SER A 264 7.65 10.44 32.45
C SER A 264 6.28 9.91 32.01
N PRO A 265 5.92 8.66 32.34
CA PRO A 265 6.75 7.62 32.97
C PRO A 265 7.97 7.19 32.12
N ALA A 266 8.94 6.51 32.73
CA ALA A 266 10.24 6.18 32.10
C ALA A 266 10.18 5.23 30.89
N THR A 267 9.05 4.56 30.66
CA THR A 267 8.79 3.66 29.53
C THR A 267 7.27 3.55 29.31
N PRO A 268 6.78 3.41 28.06
CA PRO A 268 5.35 3.19 27.79
C PRO A 268 4.85 1.81 28.24
N TYR A 269 5.74 0.88 28.58
CA TYR A 269 5.43 -0.52 28.85
C TYR A 269 5.15 -0.81 30.35
N PRO A 270 4.72 -2.04 30.71
CA PRO A 270 4.53 -2.42 32.11
C PRO A 270 5.83 -2.27 32.92
N PRO A 271 5.76 -1.93 34.22
CA PRO A 271 4.55 -1.77 35.02
C PRO A 271 3.83 -0.42 34.88
N ASN A 272 4.39 0.55 34.14
CA ASN A 272 3.82 1.91 34.06
C ASN A 272 2.46 1.94 33.38
N PHE A 273 2.31 1.22 32.27
CA PHE A 273 1.04 1.01 31.59
C PHE A 273 0.89 -0.46 31.21
N SER A 274 -0.25 -1.06 31.54
CA SER A 274 -0.59 -2.41 31.11
C SER A 274 -1.08 -2.45 29.65
N LEU A 275 -1.16 -3.64 29.07
CA LEU A 275 -1.88 -3.84 27.79
C LEU A 275 -3.33 -3.32 27.86
N SER A 276 -4.00 -3.41 29.02
CA SER A 276 -5.34 -2.82 29.23
C SER A 276 -5.31 -1.28 29.15
N ASN A 277 -4.27 -0.61 29.62
CA ASN A 277 -4.12 0.84 29.44
C ASN A 277 -4.01 1.18 27.95
N TYR A 278 -3.20 0.43 27.19
CA TYR A 278 -3.11 0.58 25.73
C TYR A 278 -4.47 0.32 25.06
N ASN A 279 -5.16 -0.78 25.40
CA ASN A 279 -6.45 -1.15 24.83
C ASN A 279 -7.51 -0.05 24.96
N ASN A 280 -7.46 0.73 26.04
CA ASN A 280 -8.38 1.84 26.32
C ASN A 280 -7.83 3.22 25.87
N GLY A 281 -6.70 3.29 25.16
CA GLY A 281 -6.09 4.55 24.71
C GLY A 281 -5.41 5.38 25.81
N ASN A 282 -5.22 4.81 27.00
CA ASN A 282 -4.73 5.48 28.21
C ASN A 282 -3.20 5.33 28.39
N VAL A 283 -2.44 5.46 27.30
CA VAL A 283 -0.97 5.47 27.30
C VAL A 283 -0.49 6.84 26.86
N LEU A 284 0.30 7.51 27.70
CA LEU A 284 0.85 8.83 27.42
C LEU A 284 2.23 8.97 28.09
N LEU A 285 3.25 9.25 27.29
CA LEU A 285 4.57 9.66 27.80
C LEU A 285 4.74 11.16 27.67
N SER A 286 5.36 11.77 28.68
CA SER A 286 5.57 13.22 28.76
C SER A 286 7.04 13.58 28.98
N TYR A 287 7.41 14.74 28.45
CA TYR A 287 8.70 15.40 28.65
C TYR A 287 8.41 16.79 29.19
N SER A 288 9.03 17.15 30.32
CA SER A 288 8.72 18.41 31.01
C SER A 288 9.34 19.65 30.36
N SER A 289 10.15 19.50 29.30
CA SER A 289 10.82 20.62 28.62
C SER A 289 11.02 20.38 27.13
N THR A 290 11.06 21.48 26.38
CA THR A 290 11.31 21.49 24.92
C THR A 290 12.27 22.60 24.49
N ARG A 291 12.97 22.38 23.36
CA ARG A 291 13.82 23.36 22.66
C ARG A 291 13.58 23.28 21.15
N PRO A 292 13.00 24.32 20.50
CA PRO A 292 12.38 25.52 21.08
C PRO A 292 11.31 25.21 22.13
N SER A 293 11.12 26.14 23.07
CA SER A 293 10.19 25.94 24.18
C SER A 293 8.73 26.12 23.75
N ILE A 294 8.03 25.00 23.58
CA ILE A 294 6.56 24.91 23.53
C ILE A 294 5.96 24.50 24.89
N GLY A 295 6.78 24.44 25.94
CA GLY A 295 6.41 23.95 27.27
C GLY A 295 6.74 22.46 27.44
N SER A 296 5.90 21.75 28.20
CA SER A 296 5.90 20.29 28.23
C SER A 296 5.33 19.73 26.92
N PHE A 297 5.81 18.56 26.51
CA PHE A 297 5.31 17.86 25.32
C PHE A 297 5.03 16.39 25.65
N ALA A 298 3.98 15.82 25.05
CA ALA A 298 3.55 14.46 25.35
C ALA A 298 3.03 13.73 24.10
N THR A 299 3.23 12.41 24.08
CA THR A 299 2.88 11.51 22.96
C THR A 299 2.23 10.25 23.47
N GLY A 300 1.17 9.80 22.78
CA GLY A 300 0.57 8.47 22.95
C GLY A 300 0.69 7.64 21.66
N PRO A 301 0.18 6.40 21.65
CA PRO A 301 0.31 5.50 20.49
C PRO A 301 -0.42 5.99 19.24
N THR A 302 0.21 5.81 18.08
CA THR A 302 -0.40 6.01 16.74
C THR A 302 -1.02 4.71 16.22
N ASN A 303 -1.34 4.63 14.92
CA ASN A 303 -1.73 3.38 14.27
C ASN A 303 -0.61 2.31 14.30
N ALA A 304 0.65 2.74 14.33
CA ALA A 304 1.82 1.87 14.44
C ALA A 304 2.11 1.47 15.90
N GLY A 305 1.37 2.03 16.87
CA GLY A 305 1.35 1.61 18.26
C GLY A 305 2.60 1.93 19.09
N PHE A 306 3.64 2.51 18.49
CA PHE A 306 4.83 2.94 19.22
C PHE A 306 4.60 4.28 19.94
N VAL A 307 5.42 4.56 20.96
CA VAL A 307 5.46 5.84 21.67
C VAL A 307 6.94 6.20 21.89
N PRO A 308 7.44 7.35 21.41
CA PRO A 308 8.88 7.65 21.45
C PRO A 308 9.42 7.85 22.88
N PHE A 309 10.29 6.93 23.32
CA PHE A 309 10.89 6.92 24.65
C PHE A 309 12.43 6.80 24.61
N SER A 310 13.12 7.86 25.03
CA SER A 310 14.57 7.91 25.30
C SER A 310 14.87 9.17 26.11
N GLN A 311 16.11 9.41 26.55
CA GLN A 311 16.43 10.58 27.38
C GLN A 311 16.07 11.92 26.69
N GLN A 312 16.17 11.96 25.35
CA GLN A 312 15.77 13.09 24.52
C GLN A 312 15.19 12.59 23.19
N VAL A 313 14.10 13.20 22.72
CA VAL A 313 13.52 12.88 21.39
C VAL A 313 13.53 14.14 20.53
N MET A 314 14.11 14.04 19.33
CA MET A 314 14.15 15.12 18.35
C MET A 314 13.10 14.87 17.28
N TYR A 315 12.19 15.83 17.10
CA TYR A 315 11.16 15.83 16.08
C TYR A 315 11.57 16.80 14.97
N VAL A 316 11.49 16.35 13.71
CA VAL A 316 11.89 17.15 12.54
C VAL A 316 10.80 17.06 11.48
N GLN A 317 10.30 18.20 11.01
CA GLN A 317 9.15 18.23 10.11
C GLN A 317 9.52 17.62 8.75
N ARG A 318 8.64 16.77 8.22
CA ARG A 318 8.84 16.01 6.98
C ARG A 318 7.86 16.41 5.88
N GLY A 319 6.56 16.38 6.15
CA GLY A 319 5.57 16.51 5.08
C GLY A 319 4.17 16.74 5.61
N PHE A 320 3.20 16.07 4.99
CA PHE A 320 1.80 16.05 5.41
C PHE A 320 1.31 14.61 5.47
N GLY A 321 0.18 14.41 6.14
CA GLY A 321 -0.60 13.18 6.06
C GLY A 321 -1.99 13.40 6.62
N TYR A 322 -2.77 12.33 6.75
CA TYR A 322 -4.15 12.41 7.22
C TYR A 322 -4.37 11.79 8.60
N TYR A 323 -5.34 12.36 9.30
CA TYR A 323 -5.90 11.83 10.55
C TYR A 323 -7.43 11.89 10.43
N SER A 324 -8.12 10.88 10.94
CA SER A 324 -9.59 10.79 10.90
C SER A 324 -10.12 9.88 12.00
N ASN A 325 -11.41 10.01 12.31
CA ASN A 325 -12.09 9.07 13.18
C ASN A 325 -12.59 7.88 12.34
N GLN A 326 -11.95 6.71 12.46
CA GLN A 326 -12.41 5.48 11.82
C GLN A 326 -13.52 4.77 12.61
N SER A 327 -14.43 4.10 11.91
CA SER A 327 -15.44 3.21 12.51
C SER A 327 -14.84 1.82 12.75
N PHE A 328 -14.90 1.34 13.99
CA PHE A 328 -14.28 0.06 14.39
C PHE A 328 -15.05 -1.19 13.92
N ASN A 329 -16.35 -1.05 13.65
CA ASN A 329 -17.29 -2.13 13.36
C ASN A 329 -17.89 -2.10 11.93
N THR A 330 -17.41 -1.19 11.05
CA THR A 330 -17.90 -1.11 9.66
C THR A 330 -16.87 -0.49 8.72
N GLY A 331 -16.84 -0.97 7.48
CA GLY A 331 -16.15 -0.34 6.34
C GLY A 331 -17.04 0.61 5.54
N ASN A 332 -16.50 1.10 4.42
CA ASN A 332 -17.18 1.93 3.45
C ASN A 332 -16.98 1.33 2.04
N ILE A 333 -18.07 1.06 1.32
CA ILE A 333 -18.02 0.63 -0.08
C ILE A 333 -17.99 1.89 -0.95
N ARG A 334 -16.83 2.14 -1.56
CA ARG A 334 -16.56 3.30 -2.43
C ARG A 334 -17.20 3.15 -3.80
N VAL A 335 -17.10 1.94 -4.35
CA VAL A 335 -17.73 1.56 -5.63
C VAL A 335 -18.50 0.27 -5.41
N ASN A 336 -19.80 0.29 -5.70
CA ASN A 336 -20.66 -0.90 -5.65
C ASN A 336 -20.28 -1.90 -6.77
N MET A 337 -20.87 -3.09 -6.75
CA MET A 337 -20.59 -4.11 -7.77
C MET A 337 -20.96 -3.58 -9.16
N THR A 338 -19.93 -3.38 -9.97
CA THR A 338 -19.96 -2.69 -11.25
C THR A 338 -19.54 -3.66 -12.34
N THR A 339 -20.34 -3.73 -13.41
CA THR A 339 -20.16 -4.65 -14.53
C THR A 339 -20.03 -3.88 -15.85
N ALA A 340 -19.21 -4.41 -16.78
CA ALA A 340 -19.23 -3.97 -18.17
C ALA A 340 -20.42 -4.54 -18.98
N GLY A 341 -21.25 -5.38 -18.36
CA GLY A 341 -22.40 -6.06 -18.95
C GLY A 341 -22.07 -7.44 -19.51
N ILE A 342 -23.10 -8.27 -19.71
CA ILE A 342 -23.03 -9.68 -20.17
C ILE A 342 -22.28 -9.82 -21.51
N ASN A 343 -22.39 -8.82 -22.39
CA ASN A 343 -21.60 -8.73 -23.63
C ASN A 343 -20.91 -7.37 -23.63
N PRO A 344 -19.67 -7.27 -23.10
CA PRO A 344 -18.96 -6.01 -22.95
C PRO A 344 -18.69 -5.32 -24.29
N THR A 345 -18.70 -4.00 -24.26
CA THR A 345 -18.25 -3.12 -25.36
C THR A 345 -17.14 -2.23 -24.84
N THR A 346 -16.31 -1.68 -25.73
CA THR A 346 -15.28 -0.70 -25.33
C THR A 346 -15.86 0.43 -24.49
N THR A 347 -17.05 0.94 -24.87
CA THR A 347 -17.76 1.99 -24.13
C THR A 347 -18.22 1.53 -22.74
N SER A 348 -18.82 0.34 -22.59
CA SER A 348 -19.29 -0.14 -21.28
C SER A 348 -18.14 -0.52 -20.35
N VAL A 349 -17.05 -1.09 -20.88
CA VAL A 349 -15.80 -1.32 -20.15
C VAL A 349 -15.19 0.01 -19.68
N THR A 350 -15.05 1.00 -20.56
CA THR A 350 -14.55 2.34 -20.18
C THR A 350 -15.42 3.01 -19.13
N ASN A 351 -16.74 2.95 -19.25
CA ASN A 351 -17.67 3.50 -18.26
C ASN A 351 -17.54 2.80 -16.89
N ALA A 352 -17.37 1.47 -16.88
CA ALA A 352 -17.17 0.71 -15.66
C ALA A 352 -15.83 1.04 -14.99
N ILE A 353 -14.72 1.10 -15.74
CA ILE A 353 -13.40 1.52 -15.24
C ILE A 353 -13.45 2.93 -14.64
N ASN A 354 -14.14 3.87 -15.32
CA ASN A 354 -14.26 5.26 -14.89
C ASN A 354 -14.95 5.44 -13.52
N ALA A 355 -15.71 4.45 -13.02
CA ALA A 355 -16.26 4.49 -11.67
C ALA A 355 -15.17 4.37 -10.57
N PHE A 356 -14.04 3.72 -10.88
CA PHE A 356 -12.95 3.47 -9.93
C PHE A 356 -11.84 4.53 -10.00
N LEU A 357 -11.54 5.04 -11.21
CA LEU A 357 -10.39 5.94 -11.43
C LEU A 357 -10.33 7.15 -10.47
N PRO A 358 -11.43 7.84 -10.09
CA PRO A 358 -11.36 8.93 -9.11
C PRO A 358 -10.82 8.49 -7.75
N HIS A 359 -11.18 7.28 -7.30
CA HIS A 359 -10.76 6.72 -6.01
C HIS A 359 -9.29 6.25 -6.01
N LEU A 360 -8.77 5.90 -7.20
CA LEU A 360 -7.43 5.34 -7.41
C LEU A 360 -6.37 6.39 -7.78
N ARG A 361 -6.71 7.69 -7.81
CA ARG A 361 -5.71 8.76 -8.00
C ARG A 361 -4.69 8.81 -6.85
N PRO A 362 -3.45 9.26 -7.08
CA PRO A 362 -2.49 9.53 -6.01
C PRO A 362 -3.04 10.52 -4.98
N GLU A 363 -2.64 10.38 -3.72
CA GLU A 363 -3.17 11.20 -2.62
C GLU A 363 -2.81 12.68 -2.78
N THR A 364 -3.80 13.56 -2.66
CA THR A 364 -3.58 15.01 -2.56
C THR A 364 -3.67 15.49 -1.11
N ASN A 365 -3.08 16.66 -0.80
CA ASN A 365 -3.22 17.31 0.50
C ASN A 365 -4.58 18.02 0.74
N SER A 366 -5.57 17.86 -0.15
CA SER A 366 -6.91 18.43 0.00
C SER A 366 -7.92 17.43 0.54
N THR A 367 -8.71 17.82 1.53
CA THR A 367 -9.82 17.00 2.07
C THR A 367 -11.05 16.96 1.14
N ALA A 368 -11.09 17.82 0.11
CA ALA A 368 -12.24 17.96 -0.80
C ALA A 368 -12.16 17.05 -2.05
N THR A 369 -11.09 16.27 -2.20
CA THR A 369 -10.89 15.36 -3.34
C THR A 369 -11.34 13.93 -3.01
N THR A 370 -11.62 13.12 -4.03
CA THR A 370 -12.35 11.85 -3.92
C THR A 370 -11.47 10.60 -3.86
N GLU A 371 -10.14 10.73 -3.96
CA GLU A 371 -9.24 9.59 -3.86
C GLU A 371 -9.21 8.96 -2.46
N ILE A 372 -8.85 7.68 -2.40
CA ILE A 372 -8.64 6.99 -1.12
C ILE A 372 -7.42 7.61 -0.44
N LYS A 373 -7.53 7.92 0.85
CA LYS A 373 -6.48 8.55 1.67
C LYS A 373 -6.05 7.66 2.83
N ALA A 374 -4.79 7.72 3.25
CA ALA A 374 -4.20 6.95 4.36
C ALA A 374 -4.63 7.49 5.75
N ALA A 375 -5.93 7.73 5.92
CA ALA A 375 -6.47 8.57 6.99
C ALA A 375 -6.87 7.83 8.28
N ALA A 376 -6.96 6.49 8.27
CA ALA A 376 -7.42 5.75 9.46
C ALA A 376 -6.30 5.63 10.51
N VAL A 377 -6.57 6.10 11.72
CA VAL A 377 -5.59 6.19 12.83
C VAL A 377 -5.43 4.84 13.53
N GLN A 378 -6.21 3.84 13.15
CA GLN A 378 -6.03 2.43 13.45
C GLN A 378 -6.45 1.58 12.24
N SER A 379 -6.20 0.28 12.29
CA SER A 379 -6.59 -0.73 11.31
C SER A 379 -7.77 -1.56 11.85
N PRO A 380 -9.03 -1.11 11.70
CA PRO A 380 -10.24 -1.84 12.12
C PRO A 380 -10.62 -2.89 11.06
N LEU A 381 -9.70 -3.81 10.77
CA LEU A 381 -9.82 -4.78 9.69
C LEU A 381 -11.08 -5.66 9.84
N ALA A 382 -11.40 -6.08 11.06
CA ALA A 382 -12.61 -6.83 11.34
C ALA A 382 -13.89 -6.07 10.90
N GLY A 383 -14.02 -4.80 11.24
CA GLY A 383 -15.19 -3.99 10.84
C GLY A 383 -15.31 -3.79 9.32
N LEU A 384 -14.18 -3.68 8.62
CA LEU A 384 -14.16 -3.68 7.16
C LEU A 384 -14.71 -5.01 6.60
N LEU A 385 -14.27 -6.14 7.15
CA LEU A 385 -14.72 -7.48 6.76
C LEU A 385 -16.21 -7.70 7.09
N THR A 386 -16.69 -7.31 8.27
CA THR A 386 -18.13 -7.35 8.65
C THR A 386 -18.98 -6.60 7.63
N ARG A 387 -18.58 -5.38 7.23
CA ARG A 387 -19.32 -4.62 6.20
C ARG A 387 -19.28 -5.29 4.83
N SER A 388 -18.13 -5.85 4.47
CA SER A 388 -17.89 -6.54 3.19
C SER A 388 -18.76 -7.79 3.07
N ARG A 389 -18.80 -8.59 4.14
CA ARG A 389 -19.66 -9.77 4.29
C ARG A 389 -21.15 -9.44 4.14
N ASN A 390 -21.59 -8.38 4.81
CA ASN A 390 -22.96 -7.88 4.67
C ASN A 390 -23.25 -7.30 3.28
N PHE A 391 -22.25 -6.75 2.58
CA PHE A 391 -22.39 -6.28 1.21
C PHE A 391 -22.50 -7.44 0.20
N MET A 392 -21.60 -8.43 0.24
CA MET A 392 -21.60 -9.56 -0.70
C MET A 392 -22.92 -10.35 -0.67
N LYS A 393 -23.52 -10.50 0.53
CA LYS A 393 -24.89 -11.05 0.72
C LYS A 393 -26.03 -10.26 0.05
N THR A 394 -25.79 -9.00 -0.31
CA THR A 394 -26.74 -8.14 -1.05
C THR A 394 -26.39 -7.98 -2.52
N VAL A 395 -25.24 -8.50 -2.98
CA VAL A 395 -24.88 -8.51 -4.39
C VAL A 395 -25.64 -9.64 -5.08
N GLY A 396 -26.66 -9.26 -5.88
CA GLY A 396 -27.36 -10.19 -6.78
C GLY A 396 -26.59 -10.46 -8.06
N THR A 397 -27.18 -11.23 -8.97
CA THR A 397 -26.60 -11.54 -10.29
C THR A 397 -26.47 -10.28 -11.15
N THR A 398 -25.24 -9.95 -11.54
CA THR A 398 -24.84 -8.88 -12.47
C THR A 398 -24.54 -9.40 -13.88
N SER A 399 -24.21 -10.69 -14.03
CA SER A 399 -24.04 -11.35 -15.35
C SER A 399 -24.40 -12.83 -15.32
N GLY A 400 -24.82 -13.37 -16.48
CA GLY A 400 -25.24 -14.76 -16.64
C GLY A 400 -26.60 -15.10 -16.03
N ASN A 401 -26.99 -16.37 -16.10
CA ASN A 401 -28.25 -16.91 -15.55
C ASN A 401 -28.02 -17.90 -14.39
N CYS A 402 -26.80 -17.98 -13.87
CA CYS A 402 -26.39 -18.90 -12.80
C CYS A 402 -25.71 -18.10 -11.67
N PRO A 403 -25.63 -18.64 -10.43
CA PRO A 403 -24.93 -17.97 -9.34
C PRO A 403 -23.47 -17.68 -9.70
N GLN A 404 -23.09 -16.40 -9.66
CA GLN A 404 -21.72 -15.95 -9.89
C GLN A 404 -20.83 -16.35 -8.70
N LYS A 405 -19.56 -16.69 -8.99
CA LYS A 405 -18.55 -16.91 -7.95
C LYS A 405 -18.18 -15.58 -7.30
N GLN A 406 -18.21 -15.53 -5.97
CA GLN A 406 -17.88 -14.34 -5.19
C GLN A 406 -16.51 -14.45 -4.51
N TYR A 407 -15.75 -13.36 -4.59
CA TYR A 407 -14.38 -13.29 -4.08
C TYR A 407 -14.12 -11.94 -3.40
N ILE A 408 -13.18 -11.94 -2.46
CA ILE A 408 -12.54 -10.73 -1.91
C ILE A 408 -11.05 -10.76 -2.20
N ILE A 409 -10.50 -9.61 -2.59
CA ILE A 409 -9.06 -9.35 -2.60
C ILE A 409 -8.78 -8.35 -1.48
N LEU A 410 -8.17 -8.81 -0.39
CA LEU A 410 -7.80 -7.98 0.75
C LEU A 410 -6.36 -7.48 0.58
N ILE A 411 -6.19 -6.18 0.39
CA ILE A 411 -4.92 -5.47 0.34
C ILE A 411 -4.71 -4.80 1.70
N SER A 412 -3.71 -5.25 2.46
CA SER A 412 -3.49 -4.83 3.86
C SER A 412 -2.01 -4.98 4.27
N ASP A 413 -1.62 -4.25 5.31
CA ASP A 413 -0.36 -4.49 6.01
C ASP A 413 -0.37 -5.73 6.92
N GLY A 414 -1.53 -6.37 7.09
CA GLY A 414 -1.71 -7.57 7.91
C GLY A 414 -1.79 -7.27 9.40
N LEU A 415 -1.87 -6.01 9.80
CA LEU A 415 -1.75 -5.58 11.18
C LEU A 415 -3.09 -4.99 11.67
N PRO A 416 -4.03 -5.82 12.17
CA PRO A 416 -5.29 -5.34 12.72
C PRO A 416 -5.05 -4.74 14.12
N THR A 417 -5.23 -3.43 14.26
CA THR A 417 -4.92 -2.67 15.48
C THR A 417 -6.15 -2.12 16.20
N GLN A 418 -7.36 -2.42 15.73
CA GLN A 418 -8.60 -2.12 16.46
C GLN A 418 -9.61 -3.27 16.36
N ASP A 419 -10.24 -3.64 17.48
CA ASP A 419 -11.20 -4.75 17.55
C ASP A 419 -12.67 -4.31 17.39
N LEU A 420 -13.59 -5.28 17.28
CA LEU A 420 -15.04 -5.01 17.16
C LEU A 420 -15.67 -4.47 18.46
N GLN A 421 -14.88 -4.24 19.50
CA GLN A 421 -15.27 -3.59 20.76
C GLN A 421 -14.59 -2.22 20.93
N ALA A 422 -14.06 -1.66 19.83
CA ALA A 422 -13.39 -0.37 19.70
C ALA A 422 -12.02 -0.25 20.37
N ARG A 423 -11.47 -1.31 20.98
CA ARG A 423 -10.21 -1.26 21.71
C ARG A 423 -9.01 -1.33 20.77
N TYR A 424 -7.93 -0.67 21.16
CA TYR A 424 -6.69 -0.63 20.39
C TYR A 424 -5.78 -1.81 20.69
N TRP A 425 -5.02 -2.26 19.70
CA TRP A 425 -4.08 -3.38 19.82
C TRP A 425 -2.73 -3.02 19.21
N PRO A 426 -1.59 -3.24 19.90
CA PRO A 426 -0.27 -3.08 19.32
C PRO A 426 -0.09 -3.98 18.08
N PRO A 427 0.51 -3.49 16.98
CA PRO A 427 0.73 -4.31 15.80
C PRO A 427 1.64 -5.51 16.10
N LEU A 428 1.24 -6.73 15.72
CA LEU A 428 2.04 -7.92 16.00
C LEU A 428 3.44 -7.83 15.33
N GLY A 429 4.48 -8.32 16.02
CA GLY A 429 5.88 -8.19 15.59
C GLY A 429 6.49 -6.79 15.75
N SER A 430 5.71 -5.76 16.12
CA SER A 430 6.27 -4.43 16.45
C SER A 430 6.97 -4.43 17.81
N ALA A 431 7.83 -3.42 18.02
CA ALA A 431 8.42 -3.16 19.34
C ALA A 431 7.34 -2.94 20.42
N ALA A 432 6.19 -2.38 20.06
CA ALA A 432 5.06 -2.19 20.97
C ALA A 432 4.38 -3.50 21.36
N ALA A 433 4.17 -4.44 20.43
CA ALA A 433 3.60 -5.75 20.75
C ALA A 433 4.48 -6.53 21.72
N ASN A 434 5.79 -6.55 21.50
CA ASN A 434 6.74 -7.16 22.43
C ASN A 434 6.66 -6.50 23.82
N GLY A 435 6.72 -5.16 23.88
CA GLY A 435 6.68 -4.41 25.14
C GLY A 435 5.39 -4.57 25.95
N TYR A 436 4.25 -4.86 25.31
CA TYR A 436 2.98 -5.16 25.99
C TYR A 436 2.64 -6.66 26.12
N GLY A 437 3.52 -7.55 25.66
CA GLY A 437 3.29 -9.01 25.72
C GLY A 437 2.20 -9.52 24.77
N VAL A 438 1.97 -8.84 23.64
CA VAL A 438 1.00 -9.25 22.61
C VAL A 438 1.63 -10.34 21.74
N THR A 439 0.97 -11.49 21.65
CA THR A 439 1.53 -12.70 21.04
C THR A 439 0.50 -13.45 20.20
N ALA A 440 0.97 -14.17 19.18
CA ALA A 440 0.18 -15.14 18.45
C ALA A 440 1.04 -16.39 18.16
N THR A 441 0.37 -17.51 17.91
CA THR A 441 0.95 -18.80 17.55
C THR A 441 0.19 -19.36 16.36
N PHE A 442 0.89 -20.05 15.48
CA PHE A 442 0.37 -20.52 14.20
C PHE A 442 0.63 -22.01 14.04
N ASN A 443 -0.32 -22.71 13.42
CA ASN A 443 -0.21 -24.13 13.09
C ASN A 443 0.72 -24.33 11.88
N ALA A 444 1.12 -25.56 11.60
CA ALA A 444 2.04 -25.88 10.50
C ALA A 444 1.49 -25.55 9.10
N ASP A 445 0.17 -25.53 8.92
CA ASP A 445 -0.50 -25.06 7.70
C ASP A 445 -0.47 -23.52 7.55
N GLY A 446 -0.18 -22.78 8.62
CA GLY A 446 -0.23 -21.32 8.70
C GLY A 446 -1.51 -20.75 9.30
N SER A 447 -2.48 -21.58 9.69
CA SER A 447 -3.69 -21.11 10.39
C SER A 447 -3.36 -20.58 11.79
N LEU A 448 -4.17 -19.65 12.31
CA LEU A 448 -4.03 -19.14 13.67
C LEU A 448 -4.34 -20.25 14.69
N SER A 449 -3.40 -20.53 15.60
CA SER A 449 -3.56 -21.52 16.67
C SER A 449 -4.08 -20.88 17.96
N SER A 450 -3.45 -19.80 18.42
CA SER A 450 -3.93 -18.99 19.55
C SER A 450 -3.29 -17.60 19.55
N THR A 451 -3.95 -16.62 20.15
CA THR A 451 -3.43 -15.26 20.36
C THR A 451 -4.13 -14.60 21.55
N ASN A 452 -3.48 -13.62 22.18
CA ASN A 452 -4.16 -12.70 23.09
C ASN A 452 -4.70 -11.42 22.40
N SER A 453 -4.45 -11.23 21.10
CA SER A 453 -4.96 -10.09 20.32
C SER A 453 -6.41 -10.30 19.88
N ARG A 454 -7.32 -9.48 20.41
CA ARG A 454 -8.73 -9.51 20.00
C ARG A 454 -8.93 -9.00 18.57
N ALA A 455 -8.19 -7.97 18.15
CA ALA A 455 -8.30 -7.43 16.78
C ALA A 455 -7.88 -8.46 15.71
N LEU A 456 -6.83 -9.26 15.99
CA LEU A 456 -6.45 -10.39 15.14
C LEU A 456 -7.55 -11.48 15.14
N SER A 457 -8.05 -11.83 16.32
CA SER A 457 -9.10 -12.84 16.47
C SER A 457 -10.37 -12.47 15.70
N ASP A 458 -10.85 -11.22 15.84
CA ASP A 458 -12.05 -10.72 15.16
C ASP A 458 -11.87 -10.68 13.62
N ALA A 459 -10.69 -10.30 13.12
CA ALA A 459 -10.41 -10.31 11.69
C ALA A 459 -10.41 -11.74 11.11
N ILE A 460 -9.73 -12.69 11.75
CA ILE A 460 -9.70 -14.10 11.33
C ILE A 460 -11.10 -14.73 11.37
N ASN A 461 -11.92 -14.39 12.38
CA ASN A 461 -13.29 -14.85 12.51
C ASN A 461 -14.17 -14.37 11.34
N GLU A 462 -14.12 -13.09 10.95
CA GLU A 462 -14.95 -12.59 9.84
C GLU A 462 -14.47 -13.07 8.46
N ILE A 463 -13.17 -13.28 8.25
CA ILE A 463 -12.67 -13.96 7.04
C ILE A 463 -13.17 -15.41 6.97
N THR A 464 -13.11 -16.14 8.09
CA THR A 464 -13.65 -17.51 8.18
C THR A 464 -15.16 -17.52 7.91
N ALA A 465 -15.88 -16.50 8.39
CA ALA A 465 -17.32 -16.39 8.20
C ALA A 465 -17.73 -15.95 6.79
N LEU A 466 -16.88 -15.19 6.08
CA LEU A 466 -16.97 -14.95 4.62
C LEU A 466 -16.81 -16.25 3.82
N LYS A 467 -15.78 -17.06 4.13
CA LYS A 467 -15.56 -18.38 3.52
C LYS A 467 -16.76 -19.32 3.74
N ASN A 468 -17.34 -19.31 4.93
CA ASN A 468 -18.54 -20.09 5.26
C ASN A 468 -19.81 -19.58 4.54
N ASP A 469 -19.87 -18.31 4.16
CA ASP A 469 -20.92 -17.76 3.29
C ASP A 469 -20.66 -18.05 1.80
N GLY A 470 -19.54 -18.69 1.44
CA GLY A 470 -19.15 -19.03 0.07
C GLY A 470 -18.20 -18.04 -0.62
N VAL A 471 -17.73 -17.01 0.08
CA VAL A 471 -16.84 -15.95 -0.44
C VAL A 471 -15.39 -16.27 -0.10
N LEU A 472 -14.59 -16.65 -1.11
CA LEU A 472 -13.15 -16.88 -0.92
C LEU A 472 -12.39 -15.56 -0.79
N THR A 473 -11.40 -15.51 0.11
CA THR A 473 -10.60 -14.30 0.36
C THR A 473 -9.13 -14.55 0.01
N PHE A 474 -8.64 -13.83 -0.99
CA PHE A 474 -7.22 -13.69 -1.31
C PHE A 474 -6.62 -12.55 -0.49
N VAL A 475 -5.40 -12.72 0.03
CA VAL A 475 -4.73 -11.74 0.88
C VAL A 475 -3.43 -11.28 0.25
N ILE A 476 -3.31 -9.98 0.03
CA ILE A 476 -2.14 -9.30 -0.50
C ILE A 476 -1.52 -8.49 0.63
N GLY A 477 -0.34 -8.92 1.06
CA GLY A 477 0.43 -8.26 2.11
C GLY A 477 1.21 -7.07 1.56
N MET A 478 1.32 -5.99 2.34
CA MET A 478 2.08 -4.79 2.00
C MET A 478 2.86 -4.24 3.21
N GLY A 479 4.07 -3.72 3.00
CA GLY A 479 4.88 -3.22 4.12
C GLY A 479 5.44 -4.34 5.01
N ALA A 480 5.50 -4.14 6.33
CA ALA A 480 6.31 -4.96 7.23
C ALA A 480 6.13 -6.49 7.08
N GLY A 481 4.90 -6.97 6.86
CA GLY A 481 4.61 -8.41 6.69
C GLY A 481 4.94 -9.01 5.32
N VAL A 482 5.46 -8.27 4.33
CA VAL A 482 5.83 -8.87 3.03
C VAL A 482 7.13 -9.66 3.08
N ASP A 483 8.03 -9.30 3.99
CA ASP A 483 9.32 -9.97 4.16
C ASP A 483 9.37 -10.66 5.53
N PRO A 484 9.25 -12.00 5.58
CA PRO A 484 9.33 -12.75 6.83
C PRO A 484 10.74 -12.72 7.47
N ALA A 485 11.78 -12.26 6.76
CA ALA A 485 13.09 -12.00 7.37
C ALA A 485 13.15 -10.64 8.11
N VAL A 486 12.17 -9.75 7.89
CA VAL A 486 12.07 -8.44 8.56
C VAL A 486 11.02 -8.43 9.66
N ASN A 487 9.84 -9.04 9.44
CA ASN A 487 8.80 -9.22 10.47
C ASN A 487 8.05 -10.56 10.26
N PRO A 488 8.53 -11.67 10.86
CA PRO A 488 7.93 -12.99 10.67
C PRO A 488 6.53 -13.10 11.27
N GLU A 489 6.21 -12.39 12.35
CA GLU A 489 4.88 -12.43 12.98
C GLU A 489 3.81 -11.75 12.11
N ALA A 490 4.14 -10.64 11.44
CA ALA A 490 3.25 -9.99 10.48
C ALA A 490 3.05 -10.85 9.22
N ALA A 491 4.11 -11.47 8.71
CA ALA A 491 4.03 -12.42 7.60
C ALA A 491 3.18 -13.65 7.94
N ALA A 492 3.36 -14.24 9.13
CA ALA A 492 2.53 -15.35 9.61
C ALA A 492 1.06 -14.92 9.81
N THR A 493 0.81 -13.68 10.24
CA THR A 493 -0.54 -13.11 10.35
C THR A 493 -1.23 -13.00 8.99
N LEU A 494 -0.54 -12.50 7.96
CA LEU A 494 -1.05 -12.46 6.59
C LEU A 494 -1.37 -13.87 6.06
N LYS A 495 -0.50 -14.85 6.32
CA LYS A 495 -0.77 -16.26 5.98
C LYS A 495 -2.00 -16.80 6.70
N ALA A 496 -2.17 -16.52 7.99
CA ALA A 496 -3.35 -16.95 8.74
C ALA A 496 -4.66 -16.37 8.17
N MET A 497 -4.64 -15.12 7.71
CA MET A 497 -5.76 -14.51 6.99
C MET A 497 -6.05 -15.22 5.65
N ALA A 498 -5.02 -15.59 4.88
CA ALA A 498 -5.20 -16.35 3.64
C ALA A 498 -5.83 -17.74 3.88
N VAL A 499 -5.31 -18.49 4.86
CA VAL A 499 -5.81 -19.83 5.22
C VAL A 499 -7.24 -19.78 5.76
N ALA A 500 -7.56 -18.78 6.60
CA ALA A 500 -8.92 -18.48 7.01
C ALA A 500 -9.83 -18.15 5.81
N GLY A 501 -9.29 -17.46 4.79
CA GLY A 501 -9.95 -17.09 3.54
C GLY A 501 -10.15 -18.24 2.55
N GLY A 502 -9.51 -19.39 2.78
CA GLY A 502 -9.58 -20.56 1.90
C GLY A 502 -8.51 -20.58 0.80
N THR A 503 -7.42 -19.83 0.97
CA THR A 503 -6.23 -19.87 0.11
C THR A 503 -5.02 -20.37 0.90
N GLU A 504 -4.03 -20.98 0.26
CA GLU A 504 -2.93 -21.66 0.97
C GLU A 504 -1.88 -20.71 1.57
N ASN A 505 -1.73 -19.52 0.97
CA ASN A 505 -0.78 -18.51 1.40
C ASN A 505 -1.21 -17.10 0.98
N TYR A 506 -0.64 -16.08 1.61
CA TYR A 506 -0.76 -14.70 1.16
C TYR A 506 0.21 -14.39 0.01
N TYR A 507 -0.04 -13.28 -0.67
CA TYR A 507 0.76 -12.79 -1.77
C TYR A 507 1.59 -11.58 -1.31
N PRO A 508 2.93 -11.65 -1.29
CA PRO A 508 3.78 -10.58 -0.77
C PRO A 508 4.09 -9.52 -1.84
N ALA A 509 3.53 -8.32 -1.71
CA ALA A 509 3.85 -7.18 -2.58
C ALA A 509 5.17 -6.50 -2.16
N THR A 510 6.29 -7.20 -2.36
CA THR A 510 7.66 -6.71 -2.13
C THR A 510 8.11 -5.65 -3.14
N SER A 511 7.48 -5.60 -4.31
CA SER A 511 7.62 -4.54 -5.33
C SER A 511 6.27 -4.29 -6.04
N PRO A 512 6.14 -3.23 -6.85
CA PRO A 512 4.95 -2.99 -7.68
C PRO A 512 4.71 -4.11 -8.70
N GLU A 513 5.77 -4.73 -9.22
CA GLU A 513 5.69 -5.88 -10.14
C GLU A 513 5.22 -7.10 -9.37
N ALA A 514 5.74 -7.32 -8.16
CA ALA A 514 5.25 -8.38 -7.29
C ALA A 514 3.75 -8.21 -6.99
N LEU A 515 3.27 -6.97 -6.78
CA LEU A 515 1.84 -6.69 -6.63
C LEU A 515 1.03 -7.02 -7.90
N VAL A 516 1.45 -6.52 -9.07
CA VAL A 516 0.74 -6.77 -10.34
C VAL A 516 0.75 -8.26 -10.69
N ASN A 517 1.87 -8.95 -10.51
CA ASN A 517 1.98 -10.40 -10.70
C ASN A 517 1.23 -11.22 -9.63
N SER A 518 0.95 -10.65 -8.46
CA SER A 518 0.15 -11.28 -7.41
C SER A 518 -1.36 -11.13 -7.63
N LEU A 519 -1.76 -10.17 -8.45
CA LEU A 519 -3.16 -9.91 -8.77
C LEU A 519 -3.59 -10.54 -10.11
N ASN A 520 -2.64 -10.86 -11.00
CA ASN A 520 -2.87 -11.41 -12.34
C ASN A 520 -3.22 -12.90 -12.34
#